data_AF-A0A1I7LT96-F1
#
_entry.id   AF-A0A1I7LT96-F1
#
_cell.length_a   1.000
_cell.length_b   1.000
_cell.length_c   1.000
_cell.angle_alpha   90.00
_cell.angle_beta   90.00
_cell.angle_gamma   90.00
#
_symmetry.space_group_name_H-M   'P 1'
#
loop_
_entity.id
_entity.type
_entity.pdbx_description
1 polymer ?
#
loop_
_entity_poly.entity_id
_entity_poly.type
_entity_poly.pdbx_seq_one_letter_code
_entity_poly.pdbx_strand_id
1 'polypeptide(L)'
;MRTPVTKPAAVSALAAAEDRENERAAFWALVPAPARIVVMMVARLPRERATDPLAAFTRAERHHIAMALEMVTAHLHVAAQCMRDTTPVTHVLLH
;
A
#
# COMPACT_ATOMS: atom_id res chain seq x y z
N MET A 1 30.75 17.99 9.33
CA MET A 1 30.02 18.90 10.24
C MET A 1 28.58 19.00 9.76
N ARG A 2 27.58 18.62 10.57
CA ARG A 2 26.17 18.89 10.27
C ARG A 2 25.89 20.34 10.66
N THR A 3 25.58 21.19 9.69
CA THR A 3 25.21 22.58 9.94
C THR A 3 23.91 22.59 10.75
N PRO A 4 23.85 23.26 11.92
CA PRO A 4 22.63 23.32 12.69
C PRO A 4 21.55 24.05 11.88
N VAL A 5 20.35 23.46 11.81
CA VAL A 5 19.19 24.07 11.17
C VAL A 5 18.68 25.15 12.13
N THR A 6 19.08 26.40 11.91
CA THR A 6 18.80 27.52 12.82
C THR A 6 17.67 28.44 12.36
N LYS A 7 17.18 28.28 11.12
CA LYS A 7 16.10 29.12 10.58
C LYS A 7 14.72 28.55 10.96
N PRO A 8 13.81 29.33 11.56
CA PRO A 8 12.47 28.85 11.96
C PRO A 8 11.68 28.16 10.84
N ALA A 9 11.77 28.69 9.61
CA ALA A 9 11.13 28.09 8.44
C ALA A 9 11.67 26.68 8.10
N ALA A 10 12.97 26.45 8.27
CA ALA A 10 13.57 25.16 8.01
C ALA A 10 13.20 24.14 9.11
N VAL A 11 13.07 24.59 10.37
CA VAL A 11 12.56 23.74 11.48
C VAL A 11 11.11 23.35 11.24
N SER A 12 10.25 24.29 10.84
CA SER A 12 8.84 24.00 10.51
C SER A 12 8.71 23.03 9.33
N ALA A 13 9.54 23.18 8.29
CA ALA A 13 9.56 22.24 7.17
C ALA A 13 9.99 20.82 7.58
N LEU A 14 10.94 20.69 8.51
CA LEU A 14 11.36 19.40 9.07
C LEU A 14 10.22 18.74 9.86
N ALA A 15 9.55 19.49 10.74
CA ALA A 15 8.40 18.99 11.49
C ALA A 15 7.29 18.49 10.56
N ALA A 16 6.92 19.28 9.54
CA ALA A 16 5.90 18.89 8.57
C ALA A 16 6.30 17.64 7.74
N ALA A 17 7.60 17.43 7.50
CA ALA A 17 8.08 16.23 6.81
C ALA A 17 8.02 15.00 7.71
N GLU A 18 8.35 15.16 9.00
CA GLU A 18 8.24 14.12 10.02
C GLU A 18 6.79 13.70 10.23
N ASP A 19 5.87 14.65 10.39
CA ASP A 19 4.42 14.40 10.53
C ASP A 19 3.89 13.58 9.36
N ARG A 20 4.28 13.93 8.13
CA ARG A 20 3.89 13.19 6.93
C ARG A 20 4.43 11.76 6.92
N GLU A 21 5.65 11.52 7.39
CA GLU A 21 6.19 10.16 7.47
C GLU A 21 5.48 9.33 8.56
N ASN A 22 5.13 9.97 9.68
CA ASN A 22 4.34 9.36 10.75
C ASN A 22 2.94 8.96 10.26
N GLU A 23 2.25 9.83 9.52
CA GLU A 23 0.97 9.52 8.89
C GLU A 23 1.07 8.31 7.96
N ARG A 24 2.08 8.28 7.08
CA ARG A 24 2.29 7.15 6.16
C ARG A 24 2.53 5.84 6.92
N ALA A 25 3.33 5.88 7.97
CA ALA A 25 3.59 4.71 8.81
C ALA A 25 2.31 4.23 9.52
N ALA A 26 1.47 5.14 10.00
CA ALA A 26 0.18 4.81 10.59
C ALA A 26 -0.77 4.16 9.57
N PHE A 27 -0.90 4.72 8.37
CA PHE A 27 -1.70 4.12 7.30
C PHE A 27 -1.19 2.74 6.90
N TRP A 28 0.13 2.56 6.80
CA TRP A 28 0.72 1.25 6.53
C TRP A 28 0.34 0.20 7.60
N ALA A 29 0.35 0.58 8.88
CA ALA A 29 -0.03 -0.30 9.97
C ALA A 29 -1.53 -0.66 9.96
N LEU A 30 -2.39 0.22 9.44
CA LEU A 30 -3.83 -0.04 9.28
C LEU A 30 -4.14 -1.02 8.15
N VAL A 31 -3.23 -1.22 7.18
CA VAL A 31 -3.46 -2.20 6.11
C VAL A 31 -3.45 -3.62 6.69
N PRO A 32 -4.51 -4.42 6.48
CA PRO A 32 -4.60 -5.77 7.00
C PRO A 32 -3.43 -6.64 6.55
N ALA A 33 -2.93 -7.51 7.44
CA ALA A 33 -1.80 -8.38 7.16
C ALA A 33 -1.97 -9.23 5.88
N PRO A 34 -3.14 -9.81 5.56
CA PRO A 34 -3.33 -10.55 4.31
C PRO A 34 -3.07 -9.70 3.06
N ALA A 35 -3.52 -8.44 3.05
CA ALA A 35 -3.30 -7.53 1.93
C ALA A 35 -1.80 -7.18 1.80
N ARG A 36 -1.11 -6.92 2.93
CA ARG A 36 0.33 -6.67 2.92
C ARG A 36 1.12 -7.88 2.40
N ILE A 37 0.75 -9.11 2.77
CA ILE A 37 1.39 -10.34 2.28
C ILE A 37 1.28 -10.45 0.76
N VAL A 38 0.08 -10.29 0.20
CA VAL A 38 -0.13 -10.35 -1.27
C VAL A 38 0.75 -9.32 -1.97
N VAL A 39 0.79 -8.10 -1.45
CA VAL A 39 1.62 -7.02 -2.02
C VAL A 39 3.11 -7.35 -1.94
N MET A 40 3.61 -7.93 -0.84
CA MET A 40 5.01 -8.37 -0.75
C MET A 40 5.34 -9.39 -1.83
N MET A 41 4.48 -10.40 -2.01
CA MET A 41 4.68 -11.43 -3.03
C MET A 41 4.73 -10.83 -4.45
N VAL A 42 3.83 -9.91 -4.74
CA VAL A 42 3.79 -9.21 -6.04
C VAL A 42 5.01 -8.30 -6.24
N ALA A 43 5.47 -7.63 -5.19
CA ALA A 43 6.69 -6.83 -5.19
C ALA A 43 7.98 -7.67 -5.19
N ARG A 44 7.87 -9.01 -5.22
CA ARG A 44 8.98 -9.98 -5.13
C ARG A 44 9.81 -9.83 -3.85
N LEU A 45 9.16 -9.49 -2.74
CA LEU A 45 9.73 -9.45 -1.40
C LEU A 45 9.28 -10.68 -0.58
N PRO A 46 10.06 -11.09 0.43
CA PRO A 46 9.65 -12.16 1.34
C PRO A 46 8.33 -11.83 2.05
N ARG A 47 7.45 -12.83 2.20
CA ARG A 47 6.11 -12.64 2.82
C ARG A 47 6.21 -12.21 4.29
N GLU A 48 7.26 -12.62 4.98
CA GLU A 48 7.50 -12.35 6.40
C GLU A 48 7.62 -10.84 6.67
N ARG A 49 8.11 -10.10 5.67
CA ARG A 49 8.23 -8.65 5.70
C ARG A 49 6.91 -7.91 5.66
N ALA A 50 5.79 -8.60 5.46
CA ALA A 50 4.47 -7.97 5.56
C ALA A 50 4.20 -7.37 6.95
N THR A 51 4.92 -7.82 7.98
CA THR A 51 4.83 -7.29 9.35
C THR A 51 5.79 -6.13 9.64
N ASP A 52 6.75 -5.88 8.75
CA ASP A 52 7.76 -4.84 8.93
C ASP A 52 7.09 -3.44 9.00
N PRO A 53 7.63 -2.53 9.83
CA PRO A 53 7.21 -1.13 9.83
C PRO A 53 7.62 -0.46 8.51
N LEU A 54 6.88 0.58 8.10
CA LEU A 54 7.14 1.27 6.82
C LEU A 54 8.59 1.79 6.71
N ALA A 55 9.17 2.21 7.85
CA ALA A 55 10.53 2.72 7.94
C ALA A 55 11.62 1.67 7.63
N ALA A 56 11.33 0.36 7.77
CA ALA A 56 12.27 -0.70 7.48
C ALA A 56 12.52 -0.92 5.97
N PHE A 57 11.64 -0.37 5.11
CA PHE A 57 11.81 -0.48 3.67
C PHE A 57 12.71 0.62 3.12
N THR A 58 13.62 0.23 2.22
CA THR A 58 14.41 1.18 1.44
C THR A 58 13.51 1.97 0.48
N ARG A 59 14.02 3.09 -0.05
CA ARG A 59 13.28 3.89 -1.06
C ARG A 59 12.91 3.06 -2.30
N ALA A 60 13.82 2.20 -2.76
CA ALA A 60 13.59 1.33 -3.92
C ALA A 60 12.50 0.29 -3.61
N GLU A 61 12.56 -0.34 -2.44
CA GLU A 61 11.53 -1.29 -2.00
C GLU A 61 10.15 -0.61 -1.91
N ARG A 62 10.07 0.60 -1.33
CA ARG A 62 8.80 1.33 -1.26
C ARG A 62 8.24 1.66 -2.65
N HIS A 63 9.10 1.93 -3.63
CA HIS A 63 8.67 2.13 -5.01
C HIS A 63 8.11 0.84 -5.62
N HIS A 64 8.78 -0.31 -5.47
CA HIS A 64 8.28 -1.59 -5.94
C HIS A 64 6.97 -2.00 -5.25
N ILE A 65 6.86 -1.76 -3.93
CA ILE A 65 5.64 -1.99 -3.15
C ILE A 65 4.50 -1.10 -3.68
N ALA A 66 4.76 0.17 -3.98
CA ALA A 66 3.75 1.06 -4.55
C ALA A 66 3.23 0.58 -5.91
N MET A 67 4.12 0.17 -6.82
CA MET A 67 3.73 -0.40 -8.12
C MET A 67 2.96 -1.73 -7.96
N ALA A 68 3.36 -2.56 -7.01
CA ALA A 68 2.64 -3.79 -6.68
C ALA A 68 1.22 -3.51 -6.15
N LEU A 69 1.05 -2.48 -5.30
CA LEU A 69 -0.26 -2.05 -4.80
C LEU A 69 -1.18 -1.60 -5.92
N GLU A 70 -0.68 -0.79 -6.86
CA GLU A 70 -1.47 -0.34 -8.02
C GLU A 70 -1.92 -1.53 -8.88
N MET A 71 -1.02 -2.47 -9.17
CA MET A 71 -1.34 -3.66 -9.95
C MET A 71 -2.34 -4.58 -9.23
N VAL A 72 -2.15 -4.83 -7.92
CA VAL A 72 -3.10 -5.61 -7.11
C VAL A 72 -4.46 -4.96 -7.11
N THR A 73 -4.54 -3.64 -6.95
CA THR A 73 -5.82 -2.90 -6.96
C THR A 73 -6.55 -3.08 -8.30
N ALA A 74 -5.84 -2.97 -9.42
CA ALA A 74 -6.40 -3.19 -10.75
C ALA A 74 -6.95 -4.63 -10.91
N HIS A 75 -6.17 -5.64 -10.52
CA HIS A 75 -6.61 -7.03 -10.60
C HIS A 75 -7.78 -7.35 -9.66
N LEU A 76 -7.79 -6.81 -8.45
CA LEU A 76 -8.89 -6.97 -7.50
C LEU A 76 -10.18 -6.32 -8.03
N HIS A 77 -10.08 -5.22 -8.77
CA HIS A 77 -11.24 -4.61 -9.41
C HIS A 77 -11.87 -5.55 -10.45
N VAL A 78 -11.04 -6.18 -11.30
CA VAL A 78 -11.51 -7.18 -12.28
C VAL A 78 -12.11 -8.39 -11.57
N ALA A 79 -11.42 -8.93 -10.55
CA ALA A 79 -11.93 -10.05 -9.78
C ALA A 79 -13.27 -9.74 -9.10
N ALA A 80 -13.43 -8.53 -8.57
CA ALA A 80 -14.69 -8.09 -7.97
C ALA A 80 -15.83 -8.01 -8.99
N GLN A 81 -15.57 -7.67 -10.25
CA GLN A 81 -16.58 -7.72 -11.31
C GLN A 81 -17.04 -9.16 -11.57
N CYS A 82 -16.11 -10.13 -11.60
CA CYS A 82 -16.47 -11.55 -11.77
C CYS A 82 -17.32 -12.11 -10.62
N MET A 83 -17.12 -11.61 -9.39
CA MET A 83 -17.88 -12.05 -8.21
C MET A 83 -19.26 -11.40 -8.11
N ARG A 84 -19.44 -10.22 -8.74
CA ARG A 84 -20.72 -9.54 -8.84
C ARG A 84 -21.43 -10.09 -10.08
N ASP A 85 -22.16 -11.19 -9.91
CA ASP A 85 -23.04 -11.71 -10.96
C ASP A 85 -24.10 -10.66 -11.30
N THR A 86 -23.82 -9.87 -12.34
CA THR A 86 -24.68 -8.77 -12.81
C THR A 86 -25.54 -9.20 -14.00
N THR A 87 -25.37 -10.43 -14.46
CA THR A 87 -26.18 -11.05 -15.49
C THR A 87 -27.47 -11.58 -14.86
N PRO A 88 -28.67 -11.19 -15.35
CA PRO A 88 -29.88 -11.84 -14.90
C PRO A 88 -29.81 -13.33 -15.26
N VAL A 89 -29.95 -14.19 -14.25
CA VAL A 89 -30.05 -15.63 -14.44
C VAL A 89 -31.38 -15.92 -15.15
N THR A 90 -31.36 -15.97 -16.48
CA THR A 90 -32.52 -16.43 -17.25
C THR A 90 -32.62 -17.94 -17.08
N HIS A 91 -33.45 -18.38 -16.14
CA HIS A 91 -33.87 -19.78 -16.10
C HIS A 91 -34.75 -20.03 -17.33
N VAL A 92 -34.20 -20.65 -18.37
CA VAL A 92 -35.01 -21.20 -19.46
C VAL A 92 -35.79 -22.36 -18.86
N LEU A 93 -37.09 -22.17 -18.64
CA LEU A 93 -38.01 -23.27 -18.35
C LEU A 93 -38.08 -24.14 -19.62
N LEU A 94 -37.32 -25.23 -19.62
CA LEU A 94 -37.46 -26.28 -20.63
C LEU A 94 -38.79 -26.98 -20.34
N HIS A 95 -39.79 -26.74 -21.21
CA HIS A 95 -41.05 -27.49 -21.27
C HIS A 95 -40.84 -28.81 -22.01
#